data_AF-A0A817NF47-F1
#
_entry.id   AF-A0A817NF47-F1
#
_cell.length_a   1.000
_cell.length_b   1.000
_cell.length_c   1.000
_cell.angle_alpha   90.00
_cell.angle_beta   90.00
_cell.angle_gamma   90.00
#
_symmetry.space_group_name_H-M   'P 1'
#
loop_
_entity.id
_entity.type
_entity.pdbx_description
1 polymer ?
#
loop_
_entity_poly.entity_id
_entity_poly.type
_entity_poly.pdbx_seq_one_letter_code
_entity_poly.pdbx_strand_id
1 'polypeptide(L)'
;TKKLIGYNSKVITGVITRLVLTPTLPHPHPTTYSVSKPDEIDQYCAMKIPCNLIGKNPMLFWSQKYIQDTLPLLSRYARTIHAIPPTSASTERLFSISGYTFNSRRTNLLPSHLDDILVIRSGLRIKVEKHSE
;
A
#
# COMPACT_ATOMS: atom_id res chain seq x y z
N THR A 1 -7.67 51.20 38.54
CA THR A 1 -8.92 50.44 38.37
C THR A 1 -8.60 49.04 37.88
N LYS A 2 -9.14 48.03 38.58
CA LYS A 2 -9.10 46.57 38.32
C LYS A 2 -7.79 45.81 38.60
N LYS A 3 -7.67 45.38 39.87
CA LYS A 3 -7.11 44.09 40.31
C LYS A 3 -8.26 43.08 40.31
N LEU A 4 -8.15 41.97 39.58
CA LEU A 4 -8.92 40.72 39.77
C LEU A 4 -8.14 39.62 39.05
N ILE A 5 -7.39 38.80 39.79
CA ILE A 5 -7.85 37.57 40.46
C ILE A 5 -7.95 36.45 39.42
N GLY A 6 -7.01 35.51 39.54
CA GLY A 6 -7.08 34.22 38.88
C GLY A 6 -8.39 33.52 39.25
N TYR A 7 -9.02 32.93 38.24
CA TYR A 7 -10.19 32.10 38.44
C TYR A 7 -9.94 30.71 37.87
N ASN A 8 -10.23 29.74 38.74
CA ASN A 8 -10.19 28.31 38.55
C ASN A 8 -10.97 27.86 37.31
N SER A 9 -10.39 26.98 36.50
CA SER A 9 -11.13 26.06 35.63
C SER A 9 -10.95 24.61 36.10
N LYS A 10 -11.38 24.32 37.33
CA LYS A 10 -11.67 22.95 37.81
C LYS A 10 -12.89 22.30 37.10
N VAL A 11 -13.02 22.51 35.78
CA VAL A 11 -14.18 22.05 34.99
C VAL A 11 -13.77 21.26 33.75
N ILE A 12 -12.48 21.03 33.50
CA ILE A 12 -12.02 20.20 32.35
C ILE A 12 -11.33 18.91 32.84
N THR A 13 -11.80 18.35 33.95
CA THR A 13 -11.35 17.02 34.44
C THR A 13 -12.46 15.96 34.32
N GLY A 14 -13.54 16.26 33.58
CA GLY A 14 -14.73 15.41 33.53
C GLY A 14 -15.00 14.64 32.23
N VAL A 15 -14.27 14.89 31.13
CA VAL A 15 -14.71 14.38 29.80
C VAL A 15 -13.60 13.74 28.94
N ILE A 16 -12.32 13.81 29.31
CA ILE A 16 -11.22 13.22 28.51
C ILE A 16 -10.80 11.82 29.02
N THR A 17 -11.64 11.16 29.82
CA THR A 17 -11.32 9.83 30.39
C THR A 17 -12.38 8.79 30.07
N ARG A 18 -13.01 8.85 28.88
CA ARG A 18 -13.96 7.82 28.41
C ARG A 18 -13.93 7.55 26.89
N LEU A 19 -12.74 7.46 26.30
CA LEU A 19 -12.57 6.80 24.98
C LEU A 19 -11.39 5.82 24.94
N VAL A 20 -10.87 5.44 26.11
CA VAL A 20 -10.00 4.26 26.25
C VAL A 20 -10.62 3.47 27.38
N LEU A 21 -11.49 2.52 27.04
CA LEU A 21 -11.99 1.39 27.86
C LEU A 21 -13.20 0.81 27.12
N THR A 22 -12.99 0.29 25.92
CA THR A 22 -13.79 -0.87 25.52
C THR A 22 -13.21 -2.04 26.33
N PRO A 23 -13.99 -2.69 27.22
CA PRO A 23 -13.57 -3.96 27.77
C PRO A 23 -13.57 -4.92 26.59
N THR A 24 -12.39 -5.22 26.06
CA THR A 24 -12.20 -6.33 25.14
C THR A 24 -12.67 -7.57 25.89
N LEU A 25 -13.85 -8.08 25.51
CA LEU A 25 -14.28 -9.44 25.82
C LEU A 25 -13.07 -10.37 25.63
N PRO A 26 -12.73 -11.21 26.62
CA PRO A 26 -11.69 -12.20 26.43
C PRO A 26 -12.24 -13.18 25.39
N HIS A 27 -11.94 -12.93 24.12
CA HIS A 27 -12.10 -13.96 23.10
C HIS A 27 -11.18 -15.11 23.55
N PRO A 28 -11.70 -16.34 23.65
CA PRO A 28 -10.89 -17.51 23.92
C PRO A 28 -10.17 -17.88 22.62
N HIS A 29 -9.38 -16.95 22.07
CA HIS A 29 -8.28 -17.36 21.22
C HIS A 29 -7.14 -17.67 22.17
N PRO A 30 -6.65 -18.92 22.23
CA PRO A 30 -5.45 -19.22 22.97
C PRO A 30 -4.35 -18.34 22.40
N THR A 31 -4.02 -17.26 23.11
CA THR A 31 -2.82 -16.47 22.84
C THR A 31 -1.66 -17.21 23.50
N THR A 32 -1.45 -18.43 23.01
CA THR A 32 -0.11 -19.00 22.97
C THR A 32 0.69 -18.10 22.03
N TYR A 33 1.16 -16.96 22.55
CA TYR A 33 2.35 -16.32 22.03
C TYR A 33 3.48 -17.32 22.27
N SER A 34 3.64 -18.27 21.35
CA SER A 34 4.76 -19.18 21.39
C SER A 34 6.01 -18.33 21.22
N VAL A 35 6.84 -18.26 22.25
CA VAL A 35 8.22 -17.78 22.09
C VAL A 35 8.90 -18.73 21.12
N SER A 36 9.12 -18.37 19.85
CA SER A 36 9.91 -19.25 18.95
C SER A 36 10.54 -18.66 17.68
N LYS A 37 10.30 -17.43 17.24
CA LYS A 37 11.10 -16.76 16.17
C LYS A 37 11.19 -15.25 16.38
N PRO A 38 12.32 -14.60 16.01
CA PRO A 38 12.39 -13.14 15.98
C PRO A 38 11.35 -12.57 15.02
N ASP A 39 10.79 -11.40 15.34
CA ASP A 39 9.86 -10.71 14.44
C ASP A 39 10.58 -10.38 13.12
N GLU A 40 9.89 -10.61 12.00
CA GLU A 40 10.41 -10.30 10.67
C GLU A 40 10.71 -8.80 10.53
N ILE A 41 9.94 -7.95 11.23
CA ILE A 41 10.13 -6.50 11.24
C ILE A 41 11.48 -6.16 11.90
N ASP A 42 11.75 -6.70 13.08
CA ASP A 42 13.01 -6.48 13.79
C ASP A 42 14.21 -6.98 12.97
N GLN A 43 14.06 -8.16 12.35
CA GLN A 43 15.09 -8.72 11.49
C GLN A 43 15.37 -7.84 10.26
N TYR A 44 14.33 -7.29 9.63
CA TYR A 44 14.46 -6.36 8.52
C TYR A 44 15.14 -5.06 8.95
N CYS A 45 14.75 -4.47 10.08
CA CYS A 45 15.35 -3.24 10.61
C CYS A 45 16.84 -3.40 10.96
N ALA A 46 17.25 -4.58 11.41
CA ALA A 46 18.66 -4.89 11.67
C ALA A 46 19.45 -5.27 10.40
N MET A 47 18.78 -5.53 9.28
CA MET A 47 19.41 -6.03 8.07
C MET A 47 20.18 -4.94 7.33
N LYS A 48 21.35 -5.29 6.79
CA LYS A 48 22.09 -4.42 5.87
C LYS A 48 21.63 -4.69 4.44
N ILE A 49 21.16 -3.65 3.77
CA ILE A 49 20.79 -3.72 2.35
C ILE A 49 22.08 -3.71 1.52
N PRO A 50 22.26 -4.64 0.56
CA PRO A 50 23.47 -4.70 -0.24
C PRO A 50 23.55 -3.48 -1.18
N CYS A 51 24.77 -2.94 -1.31
CA CYS A 51 25.02 -1.66 -1.97
C CYS A 51 24.55 -1.60 -3.43
N ASN A 52 24.57 -2.73 -4.13
CA ASN A 52 24.15 -2.86 -5.53
C ASN A 52 22.63 -2.65 -5.75
N LEU A 53 21.82 -2.66 -4.69
CA LEU A 53 20.37 -2.47 -4.76
C LEU A 53 19.92 -1.06 -4.34
N ILE A 54 20.81 -0.24 -3.76
CA ILE A 54 20.48 1.14 -3.43
C ILE A 54 20.17 1.92 -4.72
N GLY A 55 19.04 2.63 -4.71
CA GLY A 55 18.55 3.41 -5.86
C GLY A 55 17.97 2.58 -7.00
N LYS A 56 17.90 1.25 -6.86
CA LYS A 56 17.24 0.36 -7.81
C LYS A 56 15.78 0.13 -7.40
N ASN A 57 15.03 -0.54 -8.27
CA ASN A 57 13.64 -0.90 -7.98
C ASN A 57 13.59 -1.79 -6.72
N PRO A 58 12.82 -1.41 -5.67
CA PRO A 58 12.72 -2.20 -4.44
C PRO A 58 12.17 -3.61 -4.66
N MET A 59 11.47 -3.86 -5.76
CA MET A 59 11.03 -5.21 -6.14
C MET A 59 12.18 -6.17 -6.44
N LEU A 60 13.35 -5.67 -6.84
CA LEU A 60 14.53 -6.50 -7.01
C LEU A 60 15.04 -7.05 -5.68
N PHE A 61 14.93 -6.27 -4.61
CA PHE A 61 15.30 -6.72 -3.27
C PHE A 61 14.32 -7.78 -2.75
N TRP A 62 13.02 -7.47 -2.75
CA TRP A 62 11.99 -8.38 -2.22
C TRP A 62 11.76 -9.65 -3.05
N SER A 63 12.24 -9.69 -4.30
CA SER A 63 12.18 -10.88 -5.15
C SER A 63 13.36 -11.83 -4.94
N GLN A 64 14.41 -11.42 -4.22
CA GLN A 64 15.55 -12.30 -3.95
C GLN A 64 15.14 -13.51 -3.11
N LYS A 65 15.57 -14.70 -3.53
CA LYS A 65 15.19 -15.96 -2.87
C LYS A 65 15.55 -15.97 -1.38
N TYR A 66 16.74 -15.49 -1.02
CA TYR A 66 17.17 -15.45 0.38
C TYR A 66 16.28 -14.52 1.23
N ILE A 67 15.75 -13.43 0.67
CA ILE A 67 14.81 -12.54 1.38
C ILE A 67 13.47 -13.24 1.60
N GLN A 68 12.99 -13.98 0.60
CA GLN A 68 11.73 -14.72 0.72
C GLN A 68 11.84 -15.86 1.73
N ASP A 69 12.99 -16.51 1.82
CA ASP A 69 13.24 -17.57 2.80
C ASP A 69 13.43 -17.02 4.23
N THR A 70 14.01 -15.82 4.35
CA THR A 70 14.30 -15.17 5.66
C THR A 70 13.09 -14.40 6.20
N LEU A 71 12.36 -13.70 5.33
CA LEU A 71 11.25 -12.79 5.64
C LEU A 71 10.00 -13.17 4.81
N PRO A 72 9.43 -14.37 5.01
CA PRO A 72 8.39 -14.91 4.13
C PRO A 72 7.10 -14.09 4.12
N LEU A 73 6.66 -13.56 5.27
CA LEU A 73 5.43 -12.78 5.35
C LEU A 73 5.67 -11.35 4.85
N LEU A 74 6.73 -10.71 5.33
CA LEU A 74 7.06 -9.33 5.01
C LEU A 74 7.40 -9.15 3.53
N SER A 75 8.17 -10.07 2.93
CA SER A 75 8.47 -10.02 1.49
C SER A 75 7.24 -10.17 0.61
N ARG A 76 6.25 -10.96 1.04
CA ARG A 76 4.97 -11.06 0.36
C ARG A 76 4.19 -9.74 0.44
N TYR A 77 4.06 -9.15 1.62
CA TYR A 77 3.37 -7.86 1.78
C TYR A 77 4.07 -6.72 1.04
N ALA A 78 5.38 -6.63 1.15
CA ALA A 78 6.17 -5.59 0.50
C ALA A 78 6.00 -5.64 -1.03
N ARG A 79 5.98 -6.84 -1.63
CA ARG A 79 5.69 -7.01 -3.06
C ARG A 79 4.31 -6.53 -3.45
N THR A 80 3.29 -6.81 -2.64
CA THR A 80 1.94 -6.32 -2.90
C THR A 80 1.87 -4.79 -2.83
N ILE A 81 2.49 -4.19 -1.80
CA ILE A 81 2.45 -2.73 -1.59
C ILE A 81 3.20 -2.00 -2.70
N HIS A 82 4.42 -2.44 -3.03
CA HIS A 82 5.24 -1.79 -4.06
C HIS A 82 4.76 -2.06 -5.50
N ALA A 83 3.91 -3.06 -5.72
CA ALA A 83 3.27 -3.26 -7.02
C ALA A 83 2.20 -2.20 -7.32
N ILE A 84 1.71 -1.49 -6.29
CA ILE A 84 0.75 -0.41 -6.47
C ILE A 84 1.50 0.80 -7.05
N PRO A 85 1.11 1.30 -8.23
CA PRO A 85 1.73 2.48 -8.78
C PRO A 85 1.44 3.69 -7.88
N PRO A 86 2.42 4.58 -7.66
CA PRO A 86 2.24 5.74 -6.79
C PRO A 86 1.31 6.81 -7.39
N THR A 87 0.94 6.67 -8.67
CA THR A 87 0.13 7.67 -9.40
C THR A 87 -0.89 7.00 -10.32
N SER A 88 -1.98 7.72 -10.58
CA SER A 88 -2.98 7.41 -11.61
C SER A 88 -2.52 7.80 -13.03
N ALA A 89 -1.32 8.37 -13.20
CA ALA A 89 -0.89 8.92 -14.49
C ALA A 89 -0.90 7.90 -15.64
N SER A 90 -0.67 6.61 -15.34
CA SER A 90 -0.73 5.53 -16.33
C SER A 90 -2.17 5.29 -16.83
N THR A 91 -3.13 5.23 -15.91
CA THR A 91 -4.54 5.04 -16.25
C THR A 91 -5.12 6.30 -16.90
N GLU A 92 -4.78 7.48 -16.42
CA GLU A 92 -5.16 8.76 -17.04
C GLU A 92 -4.64 8.89 -18.47
N ARG A 93 -3.39 8.51 -18.73
CA ARG A 93 -2.84 8.48 -20.09
C ARG A 93 -3.61 7.49 -20.97
N LEU A 94 -3.97 6.32 -20.44
CA LEU A 94 -4.78 5.34 -21.17
C LEU A 94 -6.16 5.90 -21.53
N PHE A 95 -6.85 6.54 -20.57
CA PHE A 95 -8.16 7.15 -20.79
C PHE A 95 -8.10 8.35 -21.73
N SER A 96 -7.05 9.16 -21.64
CA SER A 96 -6.83 10.29 -22.56
C SER A 96 -6.66 9.81 -24.00
N ILE A 97 -5.85 8.77 -24.23
CA ILE A 97 -5.70 8.14 -25.56
C ILE A 97 -7.03 7.56 -26.03
N SER A 98 -7.74 6.88 -25.14
CA SER A 98 -9.04 6.27 -25.46
C SER A 98 -10.08 7.32 -25.89
N GLY A 99 -10.05 8.52 -25.32
CA GLY A 99 -10.93 9.62 -25.71
C GLY A 99 -10.70 10.14 -27.13
N TYR A 100 -9.48 9.99 -27.68
CA TYR A 100 -9.23 10.30 -29.09
C TYR A 100 -9.77 9.20 -30.03
N THR A 101 -9.70 7.94 -29.61
CA THR A 101 -10.18 6.80 -30.41
C THR A 101 -11.70 6.59 -30.30
N PHE A 102 -12.28 6.95 -29.16
CA PHE A 102 -13.69 6.84 -28.85
C PHE A 102 -14.29 8.25 -28.87
N ASN A 103 -14.73 8.67 -30.06
CA ASN A 103 -15.49 9.90 -30.19
C ASN A 103 -16.89 9.52 -30.68
N SER A 104 -17.91 9.92 -29.92
CA SER A 104 -19.33 9.66 -30.20
C SER A 104 -19.76 10.08 -31.62
N ARG A 105 -19.03 11.02 -32.25
CA ARG A 105 -19.29 11.48 -33.63
C ARG A 105 -18.66 10.59 -34.72
N ARG A 106 -17.64 9.78 -34.41
CA ARG A 106 -16.80 9.08 -35.41
C ARG A 106 -16.73 7.57 -35.26
N THR A 107 -17.16 7.00 -34.13
CA THR A 107 -17.08 5.55 -33.89
C THR A 107 -18.39 5.01 -33.34
N ASN A 108 -19.03 4.07 -34.04
CA ASN A 108 -20.18 3.29 -33.54
C ASN A 108 -19.70 2.12 -32.67
N LEU A 109 -18.84 2.41 -31.69
CA LEU A 109 -18.29 1.41 -30.78
C LEU A 109 -19.17 1.38 -29.51
N LEU A 110 -19.57 0.20 -29.09
CA LEU A 110 -20.23 0.04 -27.79
C LEU A 110 -19.22 0.25 -26.66
N PRO A 111 -19.62 0.85 -25.52
CA PRO A 111 -18.74 1.00 -24.36
C PRO A 111 -18.10 -0.31 -23.89
N SER A 112 -18.83 -1.42 -23.95
CA SER A 112 -18.30 -2.75 -23.62
C SER A 112 -17.11 -3.17 -24.49
N HIS A 113 -17.15 -2.87 -25.79
CA HIS A 113 -16.04 -3.16 -26.70
C HIS A 113 -14.83 -2.27 -26.45
N LEU A 114 -15.04 -1.06 -25.92
CA LEU A 114 -13.94 -0.20 -25.49
C LEU A 114 -13.18 -0.86 -24.34
N ASP A 115 -13.90 -1.37 -23.34
CA ASP A 115 -13.30 -2.05 -22.18
C ASP A 115 -12.46 -3.25 -22.62
N ASP A 116 -12.97 -4.08 -23.53
CA ASP A 116 -12.24 -5.21 -24.11
C ASP A 116 -10.94 -4.75 -24.80
N ILE A 117 -11.01 -3.68 -25.61
CA ILE A 117 -9.84 -3.11 -26.29
C ILE A 117 -8.81 -2.58 -25.29
N LEU A 118 -9.25 -1.92 -24.22
CA LEU A 118 -8.38 -1.39 -23.17
C LEU A 118 -7.67 -2.53 -22.43
N VAL A 119 -8.40 -3.59 -22.08
CA VAL A 119 -7.85 -4.79 -21.44
C VAL A 119 -6.83 -5.47 -22.37
N ILE A 120 -7.18 -5.73 -23.63
CA ILE A 120 -6.28 -6.37 -24.61
C ILE A 120 -5.02 -5.54 -24.80
N ARG A 121 -5.15 -4.22 -25.00
CA ARG A 121 -4.02 -3.31 -25.18
C ARG A 121 -3.10 -3.30 -23.97
N SER A 122 -3.67 -3.26 -22.76
CA SER A 122 -2.89 -3.28 -21.52
C SER A 122 -2.11 -4.58 -21.38
N GLY A 123 -2.73 -5.73 -21.67
CA GLY A 123 -2.09 -7.04 -21.63
C GLY A 123 -1.00 -7.22 -22.69
N LEU A 124 -1.20 -6.71 -23.91
CA LEU A 124 -0.19 -6.77 -24.97
C LEU A 124 1.06 -5.94 -24.64
N ARG A 125 0.91 -4.79 -23.97
CA ARG A 125 2.04 -3.97 -23.53
C ARG A 125 2.94 -4.69 -22.52
N ILE A 126 2.35 -5.46 -21.60
CA ILE A 126 3.11 -6.26 -20.63
C ILE A 126 3.99 -7.31 -21.32
N LYS A 127 3.57 -7.87 -22.46
CA LYS A 127 4.37 -8.85 -23.21
C LYS A 127 5.51 -8.22 -23.99
N VAL A 128 5.32 -7.01 -24.52
CA VAL A 128 6.35 -6.31 -25.31
C VAL A 128 7.53 -5.90 -24.43
N GLU A 129 7.28 -5.36 -23.24
CA GLU A 129 8.35 -4.95 -22.31
C GLU A 129 9.24 -6.13 -21.88
N LYS A 130 8.67 -7.33 -21.74
CA LYS A 130 9.40 -8.55 -21.36
C LYS A 130 10.29 -9.15 -22.47
N HIS A 131 10.14 -8.72 -23.72
CA HIS A 131 10.96 -9.21 -24.84
C HIS A 131 12.13 -8.26 -25.17
N SER A 132 12.15 -7.07 -24.57
CA SER A 132 13.14 -6.01 -24.79
C SER A 132 14.14 -5.83 -23.64
N GLU A 133 14.00 -6.61 -22.56
CA GLU A 133 14.97 -6.77 -21.47
C GLU A 133 15.70 -8.11 -21.60
#